data_AF-A0A940P8U1-F1
#
_entry.id   AF-A0A940P8U1-F1
#
_cell.length_a   1.000
_cell.length_b   1.000
_cell.length_c   1.000
_cell.angle_alpha   90.00
_cell.angle_beta   90.00
_cell.angle_gamma   90.00
#
_symmetry.space_group_name_H-M   'P 1'
#
loop_
_entity.id
_entity.type
_entity.pdbx_description
1 polymer ?
#
loop_
_entity_poly.entity_id
_entity_poly.type
_entity_poly.pdbx_seq_one_letter_code
_entity_poly.pdbx_strand_id
1 'polypeptide(L)'
;MNKATFISRLDNKLKLMGVTDVETYLMYYDEMIEDYQEDGHSETEAVSLVGSIESIAQTILAEGEDDFVALPTTGNKSLNYLLLVLGAPLWGVILLTVILFVFSAYLLMWCLPIVVGSFSFAGLAIGVVSFIGAPFNSDLFYIVAQVGVGLVFLGLGLLLLVLTISIASRVTTLTRGFTHKLINLFKEKVV
;
A
#
# COMPACT_ATOMS: atom_id res chain seq x y z
N MET A 1 -18.49 1.88 -50.71
CA MET A 1 -17.07 1.61 -50.39
C MET A 1 -16.86 0.10 -50.34
N ASN A 2 -15.64 -0.42 -50.53
CA ASN A 2 -15.39 -1.86 -50.43
C ASN A 2 -15.24 -2.31 -48.97
N LYS A 3 -15.57 -3.57 -48.65
CA LYS A 3 -15.45 -4.21 -47.34
C LYS A 3 -14.04 -4.03 -46.75
N ALA A 4 -13.01 -4.36 -47.54
CA ALA A 4 -11.61 -4.22 -47.13
C ALA A 4 -11.22 -2.77 -46.76
N THR A 5 -11.81 -1.78 -47.43
CA THR A 5 -11.56 -0.36 -47.13
C THR A 5 -12.32 0.10 -45.88
N PHE A 6 -13.49 -0.46 -45.62
CA PHE A 6 -14.29 -0.17 -44.43
C PHE A 6 -13.60 -0.69 -43.16
N ILE A 7 -13.22 -1.97 -43.13
CA ILE A 7 -12.56 -2.61 -41.98
C ILE A 7 -11.22 -1.93 -41.66
N SER A 8 -10.41 -1.62 -42.67
CA SER A 8 -9.14 -0.92 -42.46
C SER A 8 -9.31 0.50 -41.88
N ARG A 9 -10.38 1.21 -42.26
CA ARG A 9 -10.67 2.53 -41.70
C ARG A 9 -11.26 2.45 -40.29
N LEU A 10 -12.07 1.44 -40.01
CA LEU A 10 -12.60 1.17 -38.68
C LEU A 10 -11.47 0.81 -37.70
N ASP A 11 -10.54 -0.06 -38.11
CA ASP A 11 -9.34 -0.43 -37.33
C ASP A 11 -8.52 0.81 -36.93
N ASN A 12 -8.17 1.64 -37.91
CA ASN A 12 -7.41 2.88 -37.65
C ASN A 12 -8.17 3.83 -36.72
N LYS A 13 -9.49 3.93 -36.85
CA LYS A 13 -10.31 4.81 -36.01
C LYS A 13 -10.38 4.30 -34.57
N LEU A 14 -10.62 3.00 -34.37
CA LEU A 14 -10.70 2.38 -33.05
C LEU A 14 -9.34 2.42 -32.32
N LYS A 15 -8.23 2.18 -33.03
CA LYS A 15 -6.88 2.34 -32.49
C LYS A 15 -6.59 3.78 -32.06
N LEU A 16 -7.02 4.76 -32.85
CA LEU A 16 -6.83 6.19 -32.51
C LEU A 16 -7.65 6.61 -31.29
N MET A 17 -8.77 5.92 -31.02
CA MET A 17 -9.64 6.16 -29.87
C MET A 17 -9.28 5.32 -28.63
N GLY A 18 -8.27 4.43 -28.71
CA GLY A 18 -7.73 3.71 -27.55
C GLY A 18 -8.54 2.50 -27.09
N VAL A 19 -9.36 1.89 -27.97
CA VAL A 19 -10.13 0.68 -27.65
C VAL A 19 -9.18 -0.52 -27.50
N THR A 20 -9.38 -1.34 -26.46
CA THR A 20 -8.48 -2.48 -26.14
C THR A 20 -8.77 -3.71 -27.00
N ASP A 21 -10.04 -3.98 -27.32
CA ASP A 21 -10.48 -5.21 -28.02
C ASP A 21 -10.88 -4.97 -29.49
N VAL A 22 -10.02 -4.26 -30.23
CA VAL A 22 -10.32 -3.85 -31.61
C VAL A 22 -10.59 -5.04 -32.53
N GLU A 23 -9.86 -6.15 -32.36
CA GLU A 23 -9.93 -7.32 -33.25
C GLU A 23 -11.31 -8.01 -33.19
N THR A 24 -11.89 -8.15 -31.99
CA THR A 24 -13.22 -8.75 -31.81
C THR A 24 -14.30 -7.91 -32.48
N TYR A 25 -14.24 -6.57 -32.34
CA TYR A 25 -15.19 -5.69 -33.02
C TYR A 25 -15.02 -5.75 -34.54
N LEU A 26 -13.79 -5.78 -35.05
CA LEU A 26 -13.57 -5.90 -36.49
C LEU A 26 -14.13 -7.20 -37.04
N MET A 27 -13.94 -8.33 -36.35
CA MET A 27 -14.48 -9.63 -36.75
C MET A 27 -16.01 -9.63 -36.76
N TYR A 28 -16.65 -9.03 -35.76
CA TYR A 28 -18.12 -8.91 -35.68
C TYR A 28 -18.69 -8.12 -36.87
N TYR A 29 -18.09 -6.98 -37.21
CA TYR A 29 -18.54 -6.20 -38.35
C TYR A 29 -18.18 -6.85 -39.69
N ASP A 30 -17.13 -7.68 -39.74
CA ASP A 30 -16.77 -8.46 -40.92
C ASP A 30 -17.82 -9.55 -41.22
N GLU A 31 -18.22 -10.31 -40.20
CA GLU A 31 -19.28 -11.33 -40.26
C GLU A 31 -20.63 -10.69 -40.62
N MET A 32 -20.97 -9.56 -40.01
CA MET A 32 -22.22 -8.85 -40.33
C MET A 32 -22.26 -8.37 -41.79
N ILE A 33 -21.12 -7.98 -42.38
CA ILE A 33 -21.06 -7.63 -43.81
C ILE A 33 -21.20 -8.89 -44.67
N GLU A 34 -20.62 -10.03 -44.26
CA GLU A 34 -20.74 -11.30 -44.97
C GLU A 34 -22.19 -11.79 -44.99
N ASP A 35 -22.91 -11.73 -43.87
CA ASP A 35 -24.33 -12.09 -43.80
C ASP A 35 -25.17 -11.30 -44.82
N TYR A 36 -24.94 -9.98 -44.94
CA TYR A 36 -25.64 -9.17 -45.95
C TYR A 36 -25.26 -9.54 -47.38
N GLN A 37 -24.02 -9.96 -47.62
CA GLN A 37 -23.59 -10.44 -48.94
C GLN A 37 -24.22 -11.80 -49.28
N GLU A 38 -24.38 -12.69 -48.29
CA GLU A 38 -25.07 -13.98 -48.44
C GLU A 38 -26.57 -13.80 -48.72
N ASP A 39 -27.20 -12.78 -48.14
CA ASP A 39 -28.59 -12.38 -48.40
C ASP A 39 -28.81 -11.74 -49.78
N GLY A 40 -27.75 -11.60 -50.59
CA GLY A 40 -27.81 -11.15 -51.98
C GLY A 40 -27.57 -9.65 -52.17
N HIS A 41 -27.12 -8.94 -51.14
CA HIS A 41 -26.71 -7.54 -51.29
C HIS A 41 -25.32 -7.41 -51.91
N SER A 42 -25.13 -6.37 -52.72
CA SER A 42 -23.80 -6.03 -53.21
C SER A 42 -22.91 -5.55 -52.07
N GLU A 43 -21.60 -5.77 -52.16
CA GLU A 43 -20.61 -5.35 -51.13
C GLU A 43 -20.76 -3.87 -50.73
N THR A 44 -21.07 -3.02 -51.70
CA THR A 44 -21.27 -1.58 -51.45
C THR A 44 -22.57 -1.26 -50.71
N GLU A 45 -23.58 -2.09 -50.87
CA GLU A 45 -24.90 -1.93 -50.24
C GLU A 45 -24.88 -2.51 -48.83
N ALA A 46 -24.23 -3.66 -48.62
CA ALA A 46 -23.98 -4.25 -47.31
C ALA A 46 -23.27 -3.26 -46.36
N VAL A 47 -22.19 -2.60 -46.82
CA VAL A 47 -21.48 -1.60 -46.01
C VAL A 47 -22.35 -0.36 -45.73
N SER A 48 -23.29 -0.02 -46.61
CA SER A 48 -24.23 1.08 -46.37
C SER A 48 -25.29 0.75 -45.32
N LEU A 49 -25.68 -0.53 -45.20
CA LEU A 49 -26.66 -1.01 -44.23
C LEU A 49 -26.08 -1.10 -42.81
N VAL A 50 -24.81 -1.49 -42.70
CA VAL A 50 -24.05 -1.59 -41.45
C VAL A 50 -23.89 -0.22 -40.76
N GLY A 51 -23.81 0.86 -41.54
CA GLY A 51 -23.77 2.23 -41.05
C GLY A 51 -22.41 2.91 -41.18
N SER A 52 -22.31 4.12 -40.63
CA SER A 52 -21.11 4.94 -40.75
C SER A 52 -20.03 4.52 -39.75
N ILE A 53 -18.76 4.60 -40.16
CA ILE A 53 -17.60 4.28 -39.30
C ILE A 53 -17.61 5.16 -38.04
N GLU A 54 -18.06 6.41 -38.15
CA GLU A 54 -18.11 7.37 -37.06
C GLU A 54 -19.19 7.05 -36.03
N SER A 55 -20.35 6.56 -36.46
CA SER A 55 -21.41 6.11 -35.56
C SER A 55 -21.00 4.83 -34.84
N ILE A 56 -20.42 3.87 -35.57
CA ILE A 56 -19.97 2.59 -35.03
C ILE A 56 -18.89 2.79 -33.97
N ALA A 57 -17.88 3.62 -34.24
CA ALA A 57 -16.82 3.90 -33.29
C ALA A 57 -17.32 4.59 -32.00
N GLN A 58 -18.35 5.44 -32.11
CA GLN A 58 -18.97 6.07 -30.93
C GLN A 58 -19.79 5.07 -30.12
N THR A 59 -20.53 4.17 -30.76
CA THR A 59 -21.28 3.11 -30.08
C THR A 59 -20.36 2.17 -29.31
N ILE A 60 -19.27 1.71 -29.94
CA ILE A 60 -18.28 0.81 -29.32
C ILE A 60 -17.64 1.46 -28.08
N LEU A 61 -17.34 2.77 -28.12
CA LEU A 61 -16.80 3.47 -26.96
C LEU A 61 -17.81 3.62 -25.84
N ALA A 62 -19.07 3.92 -26.17
CA ALA A 62 -20.14 4.04 -25.18
C ALA A 62 -20.42 2.69 -24.50
N GLU A 63 -20.29 1.58 -25.23
CA GLU A 63 -20.45 0.22 -24.69
C GLU A 63 -19.21 -0.24 -23.91
N GLY A 64 -18.00 0.13 -24.35
CA GLY A 64 -16.74 -0.26 -23.72
C GLY A 64 -16.40 0.46 -22.39
N GLU A 65 -17.08 1.57 -22.07
CA GLU A 65 -16.92 2.25 -20.78
C GLU A 65 -17.56 1.49 -19.59
N ASP A 66 -18.48 0.54 -19.83
CA ASP A 66 -19.16 -0.20 -18.76
C ASP A 66 -18.33 -1.39 -18.20
N ASP A 67 -17.26 -1.82 -18.89
CA ASP A 67 -16.45 -2.99 -18.51
C ASP A 67 -15.25 -2.68 -17.60
N PHE A 68 -15.00 -1.40 -17.27
CA PHE A 68 -13.99 -1.05 -16.28
C PHE A 68 -14.50 -1.29 -14.85
N VAL A 69 -14.28 -2.52 -14.39
CA VAL A 69 -14.28 -2.96 -12.98
C VAL A 69 -15.68 -3.03 -12.35
N ALA A 70 -16.38 -4.12 -12.66
CA ALA A 70 -17.54 -4.59 -11.90
C ALA A 70 -17.12 -5.02 -10.47
N LEU A 71 -17.01 -4.05 -9.56
CA LEU A 71 -17.18 -4.30 -8.14
C LEU A 71 -18.65 -4.73 -7.90
N PRO A 72 -18.93 -5.65 -6.96
CA PRO A 72 -20.29 -6.13 -6.72
C PRO A 72 -21.15 -5.00 -6.14
N THR A 73 -21.92 -4.31 -6.99
CA THR A 73 -22.79 -3.22 -6.55
C THR A 73 -24.17 -3.77 -6.19
N THR A 74 -24.40 -4.00 -4.90
CA THR A 74 -25.77 -4.07 -4.38
C THR A 74 -26.36 -2.66 -4.36
N GLY A 75 -27.28 -2.36 -5.27
CA GLY A 75 -28.14 -1.17 -5.22
C GLY A 75 -27.64 0.07 -5.99
N ASN A 76 -28.62 0.79 -6.56
CA ASN A 76 -28.56 2.06 -7.30
C ASN A 76 -27.17 2.72 -7.40
N LYS A 77 -26.59 2.72 -8.62
CA LYS A 77 -25.27 3.30 -8.94
C LYS A 77 -25.07 4.72 -8.34
N SER A 78 -26.11 5.55 -8.32
CA SER A 78 -26.09 6.91 -7.76
C SER A 78 -25.90 6.96 -6.23
N LEU A 79 -26.53 6.04 -5.50
CA LEU A 79 -26.36 5.92 -4.05
C LEU A 79 -24.94 5.48 -3.72
N ASN A 80 -24.37 4.55 -4.50
CA ASN A 80 -22.99 4.11 -4.33
C ASN A 80 -21.98 5.23 -4.58
N TYR A 81 -22.16 6.05 -5.62
CA TYR A 81 -21.32 7.23 -5.86
C TYR A 81 -21.45 8.27 -4.74
N LEU A 82 -22.68 8.52 -4.27
CA LEU A 82 -22.91 9.44 -3.17
C LEU A 82 -22.29 8.93 -1.86
N LEU A 83 -22.41 7.63 -1.58
CA LEU A 83 -21.80 6.95 -0.44
C LEU A 83 -20.26 6.92 -0.56
N LEU A 84 -19.72 6.86 -1.77
CA LEU A 84 -18.28 6.94 -2.03
C LEU A 84 -17.76 8.36 -1.81
N VAL A 85 -18.50 9.39 -2.23
CA VAL A 85 -18.13 10.81 -2.04
C VAL A 85 -18.29 11.23 -0.56
N LEU A 86 -19.37 10.84 0.11
CA LEU A 86 -19.53 11.03 1.56
C LEU A 86 -18.59 10.13 2.37
N GLY A 87 -18.25 8.97 1.83
CA GLY A 87 -17.27 8.04 2.39
C GLY A 87 -15.83 8.50 2.17
N ALA A 88 -15.51 9.30 1.15
CA ALA A 88 -14.15 9.76 0.84
C ALA A 88 -13.44 10.43 2.04
N PRO A 89 -14.08 11.34 2.81
CA PRO A 89 -13.49 11.83 4.06
C PRO A 89 -13.41 10.73 5.13
N LEU A 90 -14.35 9.79 5.18
CA LEU A 90 -14.39 8.68 6.13
C LEU A 90 -13.23 7.69 5.92
N TRP A 91 -12.91 7.34 4.67
CA TRP A 91 -11.80 6.45 4.32
C TRP A 91 -10.46 7.06 4.73
N GLY A 92 -10.30 8.37 4.57
CA GLY A 92 -9.12 9.10 5.03
C GLY A 92 -8.92 9.00 6.55
N VAL A 93 -9.98 9.18 7.32
CA VAL A 93 -9.92 9.08 8.80
C VAL A 93 -9.70 7.63 9.25
N ILE A 94 -10.31 6.64 8.59
CA ILE A 94 -10.10 5.23 8.91
C ILE A 94 -8.64 4.82 8.65
N LEU A 95 -8.09 5.17 7.48
CA LEU A 95 -6.69 4.92 7.15
C LEU A 95 -5.76 5.59 8.17
N LEU A 96 -6.01 6.86 8.48
CA LEU A 96 -5.24 7.61 9.47
C LEU A 96 -5.31 6.95 10.86
N THR A 97 -6.49 6.48 11.27
CA THR A 97 -6.68 5.80 12.55
C THR A 97 -5.88 4.51 12.62
N VAL A 98 -5.88 3.71 11.56
CA VAL A 98 -5.08 2.48 11.48
C VAL A 98 -3.59 2.80 11.57
N ILE A 99 -3.11 3.83 10.85
CA ILE A 99 -1.71 4.26 10.90
C ILE A 99 -1.33 4.70 12.32
N LEU A 100 -2.15 5.54 12.96
CA LEU A 100 -1.92 6.01 14.33
C LEU A 100 -1.96 4.87 15.34
N PHE A 101 -2.83 3.87 15.15
CA PHE A 101 -2.91 2.71 16.02
C PHE A 101 -1.64 1.85 15.92
N VAL A 102 -1.16 1.58 14.71
CA VAL A 102 0.10 0.86 14.49
C VAL A 102 1.28 1.65 15.08
N PHE A 103 1.30 2.96 14.87
CA PHE A 103 2.33 3.84 15.43
C PHE A 103 2.32 3.84 16.96
N SER A 104 1.14 3.92 17.58
CA SER A 104 0.97 3.83 19.03
C SER A 104 1.46 2.49 19.58
N ALA A 105 1.12 1.38 18.93
CA ALA A 105 1.61 0.06 19.30
C ALA A 105 3.14 -0.04 19.22
N TYR A 106 3.75 0.56 18.19
CA TYR A 106 5.20 0.65 18.05
C TYR A 106 5.84 1.47 19.17
N LEU A 107 5.26 2.63 19.52
CA LEU A 107 5.73 3.45 20.64
C LEU A 107 5.68 2.69 21.97
N LEU A 108 4.58 1.98 22.26
CA LEU A 108 4.46 1.17 23.48
C LEU A 108 5.51 0.06 23.53
N MET A 109 5.79 -0.56 22.39
CA MET A 109 6.81 -1.60 22.27
C MET A 109 8.23 -1.06 22.53
N TRP A 110 8.54 0.15 22.09
CA TRP A 110 9.84 0.80 22.30
C TRP A 110 9.98 1.55 23.63
N CYS A 111 8.86 1.88 24.29
CA CYS A 111 8.84 2.56 25.57
C CYS A 111 9.67 1.82 26.63
N LEU A 112 9.51 0.50 26.72
CA LEU A 112 10.17 -0.31 27.75
C LEU A 112 11.70 -0.34 27.60
N PRO A 113 12.28 -0.59 26.40
CA PRO A 113 13.71 -0.41 26.18
C PRO A 113 14.22 1.00 26.49
N ILE A 114 13.48 2.05 26.12
CA ILE A 114 13.90 3.44 26.32
C ILE A 114 13.97 3.79 27.82
N VAL A 115 12.98 3.37 28.60
CA VAL A 115 12.94 3.62 30.05
C VAL A 115 14.11 2.90 30.73
N VAL A 116 14.28 1.60 30.48
CA VAL A 116 15.38 0.81 31.09
C VAL A 116 16.74 1.34 30.64
N GLY A 117 16.88 1.73 29.37
CA GLY A 117 18.07 2.36 28.83
C GLY A 117 18.39 3.72 29.49
N SER A 118 17.38 4.53 29.80
CA SER A 118 17.56 5.80 30.50
C SER A 118 18.05 5.59 31.94
N PHE A 119 17.50 4.60 32.65
CA PHE A 119 17.99 4.22 33.98
C PHE A 119 19.43 3.70 33.94
N SER A 120 19.77 2.91 32.92
CA SER A 120 21.15 2.47 32.69
C SER A 120 22.09 3.67 32.52
N PHE A 121 21.74 4.61 31.64
CA PHE A 121 22.55 5.81 31.39
C PHE A 121 22.72 6.66 32.65
N ALA A 122 21.66 6.85 33.43
CA ALA A 122 21.72 7.56 34.70
C ALA A 122 22.66 6.85 35.69
N GLY A 123 22.58 5.53 35.82
CA GLY A 123 23.47 4.74 36.68
C GLY A 123 24.95 4.85 36.26
N LEU A 124 25.23 4.79 34.95
CA LEU A 124 26.58 4.98 34.42
C LEU A 124 27.10 6.39 34.68
N ALA A 125 26.27 7.41 34.45
CA ALA A 125 26.63 8.81 34.68
C ALA A 125 26.95 9.08 36.16
N ILE A 126 26.12 8.59 37.08
CA ILE A 126 26.36 8.68 38.52
C ILE A 126 27.68 7.98 38.88
N GLY A 127 27.92 6.78 38.35
CA GLY A 127 29.16 6.06 38.59
C GLY A 127 30.39 6.87 38.14
N VAL A 128 30.36 7.42 36.94
CA VAL A 128 31.46 8.26 36.40
C VAL A 128 31.67 9.52 37.23
N VAL A 129 30.60 10.24 37.58
CA VAL A 129 30.67 11.44 38.41
C VAL A 129 31.24 11.13 39.80
N SER A 130 30.89 9.98 40.38
CA SER A 130 31.45 9.54 41.66
C SER A 130 32.97 9.35 41.61
N PHE A 131 33.52 8.82 40.51
CA PHE A 131 34.98 8.68 40.34
C PHE A 131 35.68 10.02 40.13
N ILE A 132 35.10 10.91 39.31
CA ILE A 132 35.68 12.24 39.03
C ILE A 132 35.61 13.15 40.26
N GLY A 133 34.55 13.02 41.07
CA GLY A 133 34.34 13.82 42.28
C GLY A 133 35.20 13.37 43.48
N ALA A 134 35.68 12.13 43.49
CA ALA A 134 36.48 11.56 44.58
C ALA A 134 37.69 12.43 45.01
N PRO A 135 38.56 12.95 44.13
CA PRO A 135 39.74 13.74 44.52
C PRO A 135 39.42 15.13 45.08
N PHE A 136 38.18 15.63 44.96
CA PHE A 136 37.79 16.95 45.47
C PHE A 136 37.38 16.94 46.94
N ASN A 137 37.29 15.77 47.57
CA ASN A 137 36.93 15.64 48.98
C ASN A 137 38.17 15.47 49.85
N SER A 138 38.12 16.00 51.07
CA SER A 138 39.24 15.95 52.02
C SER A 138 39.20 14.72 52.95
N ASP A 139 38.00 14.18 53.21
CA ASP A 139 37.81 13.07 54.13
C ASP A 139 37.92 11.70 53.44
N LEU A 140 38.90 10.88 53.85
CA LEU A 140 39.11 9.53 53.32
C LEU A 140 37.87 8.64 53.39
N PHE A 141 37.09 8.72 54.48
CA PHE A 141 35.85 7.95 54.62
C PHE A 141 34.83 8.30 53.54
N TYR A 142 34.68 9.59 53.24
CA TYR A 142 33.77 10.07 52.21
C TYR A 142 34.21 9.64 50.81
N ILE A 143 35.52 9.71 50.52
CA ILE A 143 36.10 9.27 49.24
C ILE A 143 35.82 7.77 49.00
N VAL A 144 36.10 6.92 50.00
CA VAL A 144 35.87 5.47 49.89
C VAL A 144 34.39 5.14 49.73
N ALA A 145 33.52 5.80 50.51
CA ALA A 145 32.07 5.62 50.38
C ALA A 145 31.56 6.07 49.00
N GLN A 146 32.00 7.22 48.50
CA GLN A 146 31.61 7.76 47.19
C GLN A 146 32.06 6.85 46.04
N VAL A 147 33.29 6.35 46.07
CA VAL A 147 33.79 5.39 45.08
C VAL A 147 33.02 4.07 45.15
N GLY A 148 32.72 3.57 46.35
CA GLY A 148 31.91 2.36 46.54
C GLY A 148 30.50 2.50 45.96
N VAL A 149 29.81 3.60 46.27
CA VAL A 149 28.49 3.92 45.70
C VAL A 149 28.60 4.07 44.18
N GLY A 150 29.62 4.77 43.69
CA GLY A 150 29.90 4.91 42.26
C GLY A 150 30.03 3.58 41.55
N LEU A 151 30.81 2.64 42.10
CA LEU A 151 31.02 1.31 41.56
C LEU A 151 29.72 0.48 41.50
N VAL A 152 28.90 0.56 42.55
CA VAL A 152 27.59 -0.13 42.60
C VAL A 152 26.66 0.41 41.51
N PHE A 153 26.55 1.74 41.35
CA PHE A 153 25.71 2.33 40.32
C PHE A 153 26.24 2.10 38.90
N LEU A 154 27.57 2.07 38.71
CA LEU A 154 28.18 1.69 37.43
C LEU A 154 27.87 0.23 37.07
N GLY A 155 28.02 -0.69 38.04
CA GLY A 155 27.67 -2.10 37.87
C GLY A 155 26.19 -2.30 37.56
N LEU A 156 25.31 -1.63 38.30
CA LEU A 156 23.87 -1.65 38.04
C LEU A 156 23.53 -1.07 36.66
N GLY A 157 24.16 0.04 36.29
CA GLY A 157 24.02 0.67 34.98
C GLY A 157 24.40 -0.27 33.84
N LEU A 158 25.54 -0.97 33.93
CA LEU A 158 25.97 -1.97 32.95
C LEU A 158 25.01 -3.16 32.86
N LEU A 159 24.54 -3.69 33.99
CA LEU A 159 23.55 -4.78 34.01
C LEU A 159 22.25 -4.37 33.32
N LEU A 160 21.74 -3.16 33.60
CA LEU A 160 20.56 -2.61 32.94
C LEU A 160 20.79 -2.36 31.44
N LEU A 161 22.02 -2.03 31.03
CA LEU A 161 22.37 -1.88 29.62
C LEU A 161 22.25 -3.21 28.89
N VAL A 162 22.83 -4.28 29.45
CA VAL A 162 22.74 -5.64 28.89
C VAL A 162 21.29 -6.11 28.85
N LEU A 163 20.51 -5.81 29.89
CA LEU A 163 19.08 -6.09 29.94
C LEU A 163 18.34 -5.36 28.80
N THR A 164 18.63 -4.08 28.59
CA THR A 164 18.04 -3.27 27.52
C THR A 164 18.32 -3.85 26.14
N ILE A 165 19.58 -4.23 25.86
CA ILE A 165 19.97 -4.87 24.59
C ILE A 165 19.23 -6.20 24.42
N SER A 166 19.11 -7.00 25.48
CA SER A 166 18.40 -8.28 25.45
C SER A 166 16.91 -8.12 25.18
N ILE A 167 16.28 -7.10 25.74
CA ILE A 167 14.86 -6.80 25.50
C ILE A 167 14.69 -6.28 24.07
N ALA A 168 15.53 -5.36 23.62
CA ALA A 168 15.48 -4.80 22.27
C ALA A 168 15.69 -5.87 21.18
N SER A 169 16.59 -6.84 21.40
CA SER A 169 16.81 -7.95 20.45
C SER A 169 15.59 -8.89 20.36
N ARG A 170 14.92 -9.16 21.48
CA ARG A 170 13.68 -9.95 21.50
C ARG A 170 12.54 -9.23 20.78
N VAL A 171 12.39 -7.94 21.06
CA VAL A 171 11.39 -7.09 20.40
C VAL A 171 11.60 -7.08 18.88
N THR A 172 12.82 -6.81 18.42
CA THR A 172 13.12 -6.76 16.98
C THR A 172 12.96 -8.11 16.27
N THR A 173 13.27 -9.21 16.95
CA THR A 173 13.05 -10.58 16.42
C THR A 173 11.56 -10.88 16.28
N LEU A 174 10.75 -10.52 17.29
CA LEU A 174 9.30 -10.65 17.23
C LEU A 174 8.69 -9.81 16.10
N THR A 175 9.13 -8.55 15.96
CA THR A 175 8.68 -7.68 14.87
C THR A 175 9.01 -8.28 13.51
N ARG A 176 10.26 -8.74 13.29
CA ARG A 176 10.67 -9.41 12.04
C ARG A 176 9.81 -10.63 11.74
N GLY A 177 9.55 -11.48 12.73
CA GLY A 177 8.71 -12.68 12.56
C GLY A 177 7.27 -12.33 12.16
N PHE A 178 6.70 -11.28 12.77
CA PHE A 178 5.35 -10.83 12.45
C PHE A 178 5.27 -10.22 11.05
N THR A 179 6.24 -9.39 10.67
CA THR A 179 6.32 -8.80 9.32
C THR A 179 6.49 -9.88 8.24
N HIS A 180 7.34 -10.89 8.46
CA HIS A 180 7.48 -11.99 7.51
C HIS A 180 6.19 -12.81 7.36
N LYS A 181 5.48 -13.10 8.46
CA LYS A 181 4.17 -13.77 8.39
C LYS A 181 3.15 -12.95 7.63
N LEU A 182 3.07 -11.64 7.90
CA LEU A 182 2.20 -10.72 7.17
C LEU A 182 2.49 -10.75 5.66
N ILE A 183 3.75 -10.62 5.27
CA ILE A 183 4.16 -10.65 3.86
C ILE A 183 3.82 -12.00 3.20
N ASN A 184 4.04 -13.12 3.89
CA ASN A 184 3.71 -14.43 3.34
C ASN A 184 2.20 -14.62 3.15
N LEU A 185 1.36 -14.16 4.09
CA LEU A 185 -0.10 -14.20 3.95
C LEU A 185 -0.60 -13.38 2.76
N PHE A 186 0.06 -12.27 2.44
CA PHE A 186 -0.26 -11.48 1.25
C PHE A 186 0.24 -12.13 -0.05
N LYS A 187 1.37 -12.83 -0.03
CA LYS A 187 1.86 -13.57 -1.21
C LYS A 187 1.00 -14.79 -1.55
N GLU A 188 0.51 -15.50 -0.53
CA GLU A 188 -0.29 -16.72 -0.71
C GLU A 188 -1.72 -16.44 -1.19
N LYS A 189 -2.22 -15.22 -1.03
CA LYS A 189 -3.54 -14.78 -1.54
C LYS A 189 -3.53 -14.23 -2.97
N VAL A 190 -2.35 -14.00 -3.56
CA VAL A 190 -2.20 -13.35 -4.89
C VAL A 190 -1.82 -14.37 -5.97
N VAL A 191 -1.73 -15.66 -5.63
CA VAL A 191 -1.57 -16.79 -6.55
C VAL A 191 -2.86 -17.61 -6.53
#